data_AF-A0A4Q9GYZ6-F1
#
_entry.id   AF-A0A4Q9GYZ6-F1
#
_cell.length_a   1.000
_cell.length_b   1.000
_cell.length_c   1.000
_cell.angle_alpha   90.00
_cell.angle_beta   90.00
_cell.angle_gamma   90.00
#
_symmetry.space_group_name_H-M   'P 1'
#
loop_
_entity.id
_entity.type
_entity.pdbx_description
1 polymer ?
#
loop_
_entity_poly.entity_id
_entity_poly.type
_entity_poly.pdbx_seq_one_letter_code
_entity_poly.pdbx_strand_id
1 'polypeptide(L)'
;MECALPGCEVPAEAGSSLQLCTRHLFAAYDQVSGAVGVTDVLPQPCAACGSRVGVRYPSGWVCAICDWRVGEMPDDDPVPPRVDIVYYLRVGETIKIGTSGNPRGRFTQLWHDELLAFERGGRPVEQRRHKQFGEFRHARTEYFAPHPALDRHIAELREGVDDPWQQYSFWVSQAIALRG
;
A
#
# COMPACT_ATOMS: atom_id res chain seq x y z
N MET A 1 31.27 -7.24 -32.45
CA MET A 1 31.21 -8.32 -31.44
C MET A 1 29.94 -9.09 -31.71
N GLU A 2 30.02 -10.41 -31.78
CA GLU A 2 28.85 -11.25 -32.08
C GLU A 2 27.97 -11.43 -30.84
N CYS A 3 26.73 -11.85 -31.05
CA CYS A 3 25.82 -12.20 -29.98
C CYS A 3 26.39 -13.34 -29.13
N ALA A 4 26.35 -13.20 -27.81
CA ALA A 4 26.87 -14.19 -26.87
C ALA A 4 25.99 -15.45 -26.74
N LEU A 5 24.80 -15.47 -27.35
CA LEU A 5 23.95 -16.67 -27.36
C LEU A 5 24.55 -17.75 -28.28
N PRO A 6 24.79 -18.97 -27.78
CA PRO A 6 25.36 -20.06 -28.58
C PRO A 6 24.60 -20.30 -29.89
N GLY A 7 25.33 -20.41 -31.00
CA GLY A 7 24.75 -20.65 -32.33
C GLY A 7 24.10 -19.43 -32.98
N CYS A 8 24.30 -18.23 -32.44
CA CYS A 8 23.84 -16.99 -33.07
C CYS A 8 25.01 -16.22 -33.70
N GLU A 9 24.96 -16.07 -35.02
CA GLU A 9 25.99 -15.35 -35.79
C GLU A 9 25.63 -13.87 -36.04
N VAL A 10 24.57 -13.38 -35.39
CA VAL A 10 24.12 -11.99 -35.55
C VAL A 10 24.95 -11.06 -34.67
N PRO A 11 25.37 -9.87 -35.15
CA PRO A 11 26.06 -8.88 -34.32
C PRO A 11 25.27 -8.49 -33.07
N ALA A 12 25.96 -8.25 -31.96
CA ALA A 12 25.35 -7.69 -30.76
C ALA A 12 24.86 -6.25 -31.00
N GLU A 13 23.78 -5.85 -30.31
CA GLU A 13 23.20 -4.51 -30.42
C GLU A 13 24.18 -3.45 -29.91
N ALA A 14 24.40 -2.40 -30.69
CA ALA A 14 25.31 -1.34 -30.32
C ALA A 14 24.74 -0.53 -29.15
N GLY A 15 25.51 -0.37 -28.07
CA GLY A 15 25.10 0.40 -26.89
C GLY A 15 24.30 -0.40 -25.84
N SER A 16 24.00 -1.67 -26.09
CA SER A 16 23.46 -2.57 -25.06
C SER A 16 24.53 -2.93 -24.02
N SER A 17 24.17 -2.97 -22.75
CA SER A 17 25.03 -3.49 -21.67
C SER A 17 25.17 -5.02 -21.71
N LEU A 18 24.24 -5.71 -22.40
CA LEU A 18 24.28 -7.14 -22.65
C LEU A 18 24.81 -7.41 -24.07
N GLN A 19 25.76 -8.33 -24.23
CA GLN A 19 26.25 -8.80 -25.53
C GLN A 19 25.23 -9.71 -26.23
N LEU A 20 24.04 -9.20 -26.52
CA LEU A 20 23.00 -9.91 -27.24
C LEU A 20 22.61 -9.10 -28.48
N CYS A 21 22.23 -9.79 -29.57
CA CYS A 21 21.60 -9.13 -30.70
C CYS A 21 20.17 -8.70 -30.33
N THR A 22 19.59 -7.77 -31.09
CA THR A 22 18.24 -7.24 -30.86
C THR A 22 17.19 -8.33 -30.65
N ARG A 23 17.24 -9.40 -31.46
CA ARG A 23 16.31 -10.54 -31.35
C ARG A 23 16.39 -11.23 -30.00
N HIS A 24 17.59 -11.47 -29.49
CA HIS A 24 17.77 -12.14 -28.21
C HIS A 24 17.58 -11.21 -27.02
N LEU A 25 17.74 -9.90 -27.21
CA LEU A 25 17.28 -8.90 -26.23
C LEU A 25 15.76 -8.94 -26.07
N PHE A 26 15.00 -8.99 -27.17
CA PHE A 26 13.55 -9.15 -27.11
C PHE A 26 13.15 -10.49 -26.48
N ALA A 27 13.78 -11.59 -26.85
CA ALA A 27 13.48 -12.90 -26.24
C ALA A 27 13.75 -12.91 -24.72
N ALA A 28 14.86 -12.30 -24.29
CA ALA A 28 15.16 -12.15 -22.86
C ALA A 28 14.14 -11.25 -22.15
N TYR A 29 13.74 -10.14 -22.78
CA TYR A 29 12.70 -9.26 -22.26
C TYR A 29 11.35 -9.99 -22.13
N ASP A 30 10.91 -10.73 -23.14
CA ASP A 30 9.65 -11.49 -23.12
C ASP A 30 9.66 -12.54 -22.01
N GLN A 31 10.78 -13.24 -21.83
CA GLN A 31 10.93 -14.25 -20.77
C GLN A 31 10.90 -13.62 -19.37
N VAL A 32 11.58 -12.49 -19.18
CA VAL A 32 11.65 -11.80 -17.88
C VAL A 32 10.34 -11.10 -17.56
N SER A 33 9.80 -10.30 -18.49
CA SER A 33 8.52 -9.61 -18.33
C SER A 33 7.37 -10.58 -18.05
N GLY A 34 7.45 -11.81 -18.60
CA GLY A 34 6.53 -12.87 -18.28
C GLY A 34 6.57 -13.36 -16.82
N ALA A 35 7.72 -13.25 -16.17
CA ALA A 35 7.95 -13.72 -14.81
C ALA A 35 7.82 -12.62 -13.74
N VAL A 36 8.23 -11.38 -14.04
CA VAL A 36 8.34 -10.31 -13.03
C VAL A 36 7.21 -9.26 -13.12
N GLY A 37 6.48 -9.24 -14.24
CA GLY A 37 5.47 -8.22 -14.50
C GLY A 37 6.07 -6.82 -14.69
N VAL A 38 5.32 -5.93 -15.35
CA VAL A 38 5.77 -4.55 -15.63
C VAL A 38 4.82 -3.56 -14.98
N THR A 39 5.33 -2.66 -14.13
CA THR A 39 4.53 -1.58 -13.57
C THR A 39 4.17 -0.56 -14.65
N ASP A 40 2.88 -0.28 -14.81
CA ASP A 40 2.35 0.61 -15.84
C ASP A 40 0.94 1.12 -15.44
N VAL A 41 0.37 2.04 -16.22
CA VAL A 41 -0.95 2.65 -15.97
C VAL A 41 -2.06 1.64 -16.24
N LEU A 42 -2.97 1.51 -15.28
CA LEU A 42 -4.13 0.64 -15.41
C LEU A 42 -5.07 1.15 -16.53
N PRO A 43 -5.72 0.25 -17.29
CA PRO A 43 -6.72 0.63 -18.30
C PRO A 43 -7.90 1.43 -17.73
N GLN A 44 -8.19 1.22 -16.45
CA GLN A 44 -9.20 1.93 -15.67
C GLN A 44 -8.75 2.00 -14.20
N PRO A 45 -9.22 2.98 -13.40
CA PRO A 45 -8.96 3.00 -11.97
C PRO A 45 -9.38 1.67 -11.32
N CYS A 46 -8.56 1.16 -10.39
CA CYS A 46 -8.83 -0.08 -9.69
C CYS A 46 -10.18 -0.02 -8.96
N ALA A 47 -11.05 -0.99 -9.20
CA ALA A 47 -12.39 -1.04 -8.58
C ALA A 47 -12.33 -1.14 -7.04
N ALA A 48 -11.28 -1.73 -6.47
CA ALA A 48 -11.13 -1.90 -5.03
C ALA A 48 -10.61 -0.64 -4.31
N CYS A 49 -9.59 0.05 -4.86
CA CYS A 49 -8.91 1.16 -4.16
C CYS A 49 -8.83 2.49 -4.93
N GLY A 50 -9.21 2.51 -6.21
CA GLY A 50 -9.15 3.69 -7.07
C GLY A 50 -7.77 4.02 -7.66
N SER A 51 -6.73 3.22 -7.37
CA SER A 51 -5.39 3.42 -7.96
C SER A 51 -5.42 3.40 -9.48
N ARG A 52 -4.55 4.18 -10.11
CA ARG A 52 -4.37 4.21 -11.58
C ARG A 52 -3.11 3.47 -12.03
N VAL A 53 -2.38 2.84 -11.12
CA VAL A 53 -1.11 2.15 -11.40
C VAL A 53 -1.23 0.68 -11.04
N GLY A 54 -0.70 -0.19 -11.89
CA GLY A 54 -0.74 -1.65 -11.74
C GLY A 54 0.52 -2.32 -12.26
N VAL A 55 0.65 -3.62 -11.97
CA VAL A 55 1.66 -4.50 -12.53
C VAL A 55 0.99 -5.38 -13.59
N ARG A 56 1.50 -5.31 -14.81
CA ARG A 56 1.06 -6.10 -15.97
C ARG A 56 1.84 -7.40 -16.03
N TYR A 57 1.17 -8.50 -15.76
CA TYR A 57 1.66 -9.86 -16.04
C TYR A 57 1.05 -10.36 -17.36
N PRO A 58 1.58 -11.44 -17.97
CA PRO A 58 0.94 -12.09 -19.10
C PRO A 58 -0.48 -12.60 -18.78
N SER A 59 -0.71 -13.00 -17.53
CA SER A 59 -2.00 -13.50 -17.03
C SER A 59 -3.00 -12.40 -16.71
N GLY A 60 -2.61 -11.13 -16.79
CA GLY A 60 -3.48 -9.98 -16.55
C GLY A 60 -2.84 -8.90 -15.67
N TRP A 61 -3.67 -7.96 -15.25
CA TRP A 61 -3.27 -6.82 -14.45
C TRP A 61 -3.54 -7.05 -12.98
N VAL A 62 -2.59 -6.64 -12.14
CA VAL A 62 -2.74 -6.58 -10.68
C VAL A 62 -2.54 -5.13 -10.23
N CYS A 63 -3.41 -4.60 -9.38
CA CYS A 63 -3.26 -3.25 -8.86
C CYS A 63 -2.00 -3.14 -8.00
N ALA A 64 -1.13 -2.17 -8.25
CA ALA A 64 0.16 -2.04 -7.57
C ALA A 64 0.05 -1.54 -6.11
N ILE A 65 -1.17 -1.17 -5.68
CA ILE A 65 -1.44 -0.62 -4.34
C ILE A 65 -2.15 -1.64 -3.44
N CYS A 66 -2.97 -2.50 -4.04
CA CYS A 66 -3.95 -3.27 -3.29
C CYS A 66 -4.02 -4.73 -3.77
N ASP A 67 -3.14 -5.10 -4.70
CA ASP A 67 -2.97 -6.43 -5.28
C ASP A 67 -4.23 -7.08 -5.89
N TRP A 68 -5.26 -6.28 -6.14
CA TRP A 68 -6.49 -6.72 -6.80
C TRP A 68 -6.24 -7.07 -8.27
N ARG A 69 -6.76 -8.19 -8.74
CA ARG A 69 -6.71 -8.55 -10.15
C ARG A 69 -7.74 -7.78 -10.95
N VAL A 70 -7.28 -6.88 -11.81
CA VAL A 70 -8.15 -5.98 -12.57
C VAL A 70 -8.97 -6.77 -13.59
N GLY A 71 -10.29 -6.54 -13.57
CA GLY A 71 -11.26 -7.28 -14.39
C GLY A 71 -12.06 -8.31 -13.58
N GLU A 72 -11.58 -8.69 -12.40
CA GLU A 72 -12.43 -9.36 -11.41
C GLU A 72 -13.33 -8.29 -10.78
N MET A 73 -14.65 -8.49 -10.85
CA MET A 73 -15.63 -7.64 -10.19
C MET A 73 -15.73 -8.07 -8.73
N PRO A 74 -15.65 -7.15 -7.76
CA PRO A 74 -16.16 -7.42 -6.43
C PRO A 74 -17.63 -7.82 -6.55
N ASP A 75 -18.06 -8.87 -5.85
CA ASP A 75 -19.49 -9.20 -5.74
C ASP A 75 -20.29 -7.95 -5.32
N ASP A 76 -21.55 -7.85 -5.79
CA ASP A 76 -22.51 -6.74 -5.69
C ASP A 76 -22.91 -6.32 -4.25
N ASP A 77 -21.95 -6.18 -3.33
CA ASP A 77 -22.15 -5.46 -2.09
C ASP A 77 -21.66 -4.00 -2.28
N PRO A 78 -22.58 -3.03 -2.51
CA PRO A 78 -22.22 -1.65 -2.84
C PRO A 78 -21.54 -0.91 -1.70
N VAL A 79 -21.40 -1.55 -0.52
CA VAL A 79 -20.65 -1.00 0.60
C VAL A 79 -19.26 -1.64 0.61
N PRO A 80 -18.20 -0.91 0.20
CA PRO A 80 -16.84 -1.40 0.33
C PRO A 80 -16.60 -1.84 1.78
N PRO A 81 -15.89 -2.95 2.02
CA PRO A 81 -15.78 -3.53 3.33
C PRO A 81 -15.20 -2.52 4.30
N ARG A 82 -15.94 -2.32 5.39
CA ARG A 82 -15.52 -1.45 6.48
C ARG A 82 -14.30 -2.08 7.15
N VAL A 83 -13.16 -1.41 7.03
CA VAL A 83 -11.95 -1.72 7.80
C VAL A 83 -11.82 -0.68 8.90
N ASP A 84 -12.11 -1.09 10.14
CA ASP A 84 -11.90 -0.22 11.29
C ASP A 84 -10.40 -0.10 11.60
N ILE A 85 -9.97 1.14 11.83
CA ILE A 85 -8.60 1.47 12.21
C ILE A 85 -8.57 2.36 13.44
N VAL A 86 -7.45 2.31 14.15
CA VAL A 86 -6.97 3.35 15.05
C VAL A 86 -5.91 4.14 14.31
N TYR A 87 -6.00 5.47 14.37
CA TYR A 87 -5.06 6.38 13.75
C TYR A 87 -4.25 7.15 14.79
N TYR A 88 -3.03 7.48 14.40
CA TYR A 88 -2.11 8.33 15.15
C TYR A 88 -1.80 9.56 14.28
N LEU A 89 -2.25 10.74 14.70
CA LEU A 89 -2.00 12.00 13.98
C LEU A 89 -1.13 12.92 14.82
N ARG A 90 -0.17 13.61 14.21
CA ARG A 90 0.50 14.75 14.83
C ARG A 90 -0.38 16.00 14.68
N VAL A 91 -0.61 16.70 15.79
CA VAL A 91 -1.35 17.96 15.84
C VAL A 91 -0.62 18.91 16.78
N GLY A 92 0.11 19.87 16.20
CA GLY A 92 1.07 20.70 16.89
C GLY A 92 2.11 19.84 17.62
N GLU A 93 2.27 20.10 18.91
CA GLU A 93 3.17 19.35 19.79
C GLU A 93 2.52 18.09 20.40
N THR A 94 1.31 17.72 19.98
CA THR A 94 0.57 16.58 20.55
C THR A 94 0.33 15.48 19.53
N ILE A 95 0.05 14.28 20.02
CA ILE A 95 -0.37 13.15 19.22
C ILE A 95 -1.84 12.87 19.51
N LYS A 96 -2.66 12.82 18.47
CA LYS A 96 -4.06 12.43 18.56
C LYS A 96 -4.20 10.94 18.27
N ILE A 97 -4.84 10.21 19.19
CA ILE A 97 -5.21 8.80 19.00
C ILE A 97 -6.73 8.70 18.90
N GLY A 98 -7.23 8.28 17.74
CA GLY A 98 -8.67 8.09 17.52
C GLY A 98 -8.97 6.89 16.64
N THR A 99 -10.24 6.56 16.46
CA THR A 99 -10.66 5.46 15.58
C THR A 99 -11.58 5.94 14.46
N SER A 100 -11.58 5.22 13.33
CA SER A 100 -12.53 5.46 12.24
C SER A 100 -12.76 4.18 11.43
N GLY A 101 -13.99 3.99 10.95
CA GLY A 101 -14.29 3.02 9.88
C GLY A 101 -14.28 3.65 8.47
N ASN A 102 -14.09 4.97 8.39
CA ASN A 102 -13.95 5.74 7.16
C ASN A 102 -12.85 6.81 7.34
N PRO A 103 -11.55 6.42 7.37
CA PRO A 103 -10.45 7.34 7.65
C PRO A 103 -10.36 8.47 6.62
N ARG A 104 -10.61 8.19 5.32
CA ARG A 104 -10.57 9.22 4.26
C ARG A 104 -11.58 10.33 4.51
N GLY A 105 -12.84 9.98 4.79
CA GLY A 105 -13.88 10.97 5.12
C GLY A 105 -13.65 11.66 6.46
N ARG A 106 -13.01 10.99 7.43
CA ARG A 106 -12.71 11.57 8.74
C ARG A 106 -11.62 12.63 8.65
N PHE A 107 -10.58 12.40 7.85
CA PHE A 107 -9.39 13.26 7.84
C PHE A 107 -9.58 14.55 7.03
N THR A 108 -10.57 14.60 6.13
CA THR A 108 -10.99 15.86 5.49
C THR A 108 -11.61 16.85 6.49
N GLN A 109 -12.07 16.36 7.65
CA GLN A 109 -12.71 17.17 8.69
C GLN A 109 -11.78 17.46 9.88
N LEU A 110 -10.59 16.86 9.91
CA LEU A 110 -9.64 17.00 11.01
C LEU A 110 -8.40 17.75 10.52
N TRP A 111 -8.10 18.88 11.16
CA TRP A 111 -6.78 19.47 11.04
C TRP A 111 -5.73 18.55 11.67
N HIS A 112 -4.65 18.30 10.94
CA HIS A 112 -3.49 17.55 11.39
C HIS A 112 -2.28 17.92 10.55
N ASP A 113 -1.08 17.80 11.13
CA ASP A 113 0.16 18.12 10.44
C ASP A 113 0.73 16.89 9.73
N GLU A 114 0.60 15.72 10.36
CA GLU A 114 1.15 14.46 9.84
C GLU A 114 0.28 13.27 10.24
N LEU A 115 0.08 12.33 9.32
CA LEU A 115 -0.39 10.99 9.63
C LEU A 115 0.79 10.10 10.01
N LEU A 116 0.87 9.71 11.28
CA LEU A 116 2.00 8.96 11.82
C LEU A 116 1.88 7.46 11.56
N ALA A 117 0.70 6.87 11.81
CA ALA A 117 0.48 5.44 11.62
C ALA A 117 -1.01 5.07 11.60
N PHE A 118 -1.31 3.89 11.06
CA PHE A 118 -2.54 3.16 11.31
C PHE A 118 -2.29 1.88 12.10
N GLU A 119 -3.28 1.49 12.88
CA GLU A 119 -3.34 0.20 13.56
C GLU A 119 -4.71 -0.41 13.28
N ARG A 120 -4.74 -1.68 12.85
CA ARG A 120 -6.00 -2.36 12.53
C ARG A 120 -6.83 -2.58 13.81
N GLY A 121 -8.10 -2.18 13.77
CA GLY A 121 -9.03 -2.37 14.88
C GLY A 121 -9.89 -1.13 15.18
N GLY A 122 -11.01 -1.35 15.87
CA GLY A 122 -11.97 -0.29 16.19
C GLY A 122 -11.85 0.26 17.61
N ARG A 123 -12.97 0.75 18.14
CA ARG A 123 -13.12 1.35 19.48
C ARG A 123 -12.45 0.55 20.63
N PRO A 124 -12.47 -0.79 20.67
CA PRO A 124 -11.79 -1.54 21.73
C PRO A 124 -10.25 -1.38 21.71
N VAL A 125 -9.64 -1.29 20.53
CA VAL A 125 -8.19 -1.06 20.38
C VAL A 125 -7.87 0.37 20.81
N GLU A 126 -8.65 1.34 20.37
CA GLU A 126 -8.49 2.74 20.77
C GLU A 126 -8.55 2.91 22.29
N GLN A 127 -9.56 2.34 22.96
CA GLN A 127 -9.68 2.41 24.41
C GLN A 127 -8.48 1.79 25.13
N ARG A 128 -7.94 0.68 24.58
CA ARG A 128 -6.74 0.03 25.10
C ARG A 128 -5.54 0.97 25.00
N ARG A 129 -5.35 1.65 23.87
CA ARG A 129 -4.26 2.62 23.65
C ARG A 129 -4.43 3.86 24.53
N HIS A 130 -5.65 4.37 24.67
CA HIS A 130 -5.97 5.45 25.59
C HIS A 130 -5.67 5.10 27.05
N LYS A 131 -5.90 3.85 27.46
CA LYS A 131 -5.54 3.35 28.80
C LYS A 131 -4.03 3.18 28.93
N GLN A 132 -3.40 2.58 27.94
CA GLN A 132 -1.95 2.31 27.92
C GLN A 132 -1.12 3.58 28.02
N PHE A 133 -1.50 4.63 27.27
CA PHE A 133 -0.80 5.92 27.26
C PHE A 133 -1.49 6.97 28.13
N GLY A 134 -2.38 6.53 29.03
CA GLY A 134 -3.23 7.42 29.82
C GLY A 134 -2.48 8.43 30.69
N GLU A 135 -1.25 8.09 31.11
CA GLU A 135 -0.37 8.98 31.88
C GLU A 135 0.01 10.25 31.10
N PHE A 136 0.15 10.16 29.78
CA PHE A 136 0.52 11.27 28.90
C PHE A 136 -0.69 11.94 28.26
N ARG A 137 -1.90 11.50 28.60
CA ARG A 137 -3.15 11.98 28.01
C ARG A 137 -3.51 13.34 28.59
N HIS A 138 -3.85 14.28 27.73
CA HIS A 138 -4.41 15.56 28.16
C HIS A 138 -5.83 15.34 28.70
N ALA A 139 -5.93 15.16 30.03
CA ALA A 139 -7.17 14.89 30.74
C ALA A 139 -8.00 13.77 30.08
N ARG A 140 -9.24 14.07 29.66
CA ARG A 140 -10.16 13.12 29.01
C ARG A 140 -10.22 13.27 27.48
N THR A 141 -9.29 14.02 26.88
CA THR A 141 -9.28 14.31 25.43
C THR A 141 -8.68 13.16 24.62
N GLU A 142 -8.64 13.26 23.29
CA GLU A 142 -7.95 12.26 22.44
C GLU A 142 -6.49 12.63 22.16
N TYR A 143 -5.95 13.63 22.87
CA TYR A 143 -4.60 14.16 22.67
C TYR A 143 -3.65 13.70 23.76
N PHE A 144 -2.43 13.39 23.36
CA PHE A 144 -1.36 12.85 24.20
C PHE A 144 -0.10 13.68 23.98
N ALA A 145 0.62 13.96 25.07
CA ALA A 145 1.96 14.49 24.98
C ALA A 145 2.90 13.46 24.34
N PRO A 146 3.88 13.88 23.52
CA PRO A 146 4.91 13.00 23.00
C PRO A 146 5.66 12.30 24.14
N HIS A 147 5.91 11.01 23.97
CA HIS A 147 6.60 10.21 24.98
C HIS A 147 7.29 9.02 24.31
N PRO A 148 8.52 8.63 24.73
CA PRO A 148 9.27 7.56 24.09
C PRO A 148 8.52 6.23 23.94
N ALA A 149 7.61 5.92 24.87
CA ALA A 149 6.78 4.71 24.79
C ALA A 149 5.73 4.78 23.67
N LEU A 150 5.15 5.96 23.41
CA LEU A 150 4.21 6.18 22.31
C LEU A 150 4.95 6.23 20.97
N ASP A 151 6.11 6.90 20.93
CA ASP A 151 6.93 6.98 19.73
C ASP A 151 7.41 5.59 19.28
N ARG A 152 7.86 4.76 20.24
CA ARG A 152 8.23 3.37 19.96
C ARG A 152 7.05 2.55 19.42
N HIS A 153 5.87 2.68 20.03
CA HIS A 153 4.66 1.99 19.54
C HIS A 153 4.31 2.42 18.11
N ILE A 154 4.41 3.71 17.79
CA ILE A 154 4.18 4.23 16.44
C ILE A 154 5.25 3.69 15.47
N ALA A 155 6.52 3.64 15.88
CA ALA A 155 7.59 3.06 15.07
C ALA A 155 7.35 1.58 14.77
N GLU A 156 6.93 0.80 15.77
CA GLU A 156 6.57 -0.62 15.61
C GLU A 156 5.43 -0.81 14.60
N LEU A 157 4.43 0.08 14.57
CA LEU A 157 3.36 0.05 13.57
C LEU A 157 3.84 0.40 12.16
N ARG A 158 4.89 1.21 12.06
CA ARG A 158 5.50 1.64 10.79
C ARG A 158 6.55 0.68 10.25
N GLU A 159 6.94 -0.33 11.03
CA GLU A 159 7.96 -1.29 10.61
C GLU A 159 7.53 -1.98 9.30
N GLY A 160 8.29 -1.77 8.23
CA GLY A 160 7.97 -2.29 6.88
C GLY A 160 6.80 -1.59 6.18
N VAL A 161 6.35 -0.41 6.66
CA VAL A 161 5.25 0.37 6.09
C VAL A 161 5.75 1.77 5.70
N ASP A 162 5.93 2.00 4.40
CA ASP A 162 6.37 3.29 3.87
C ASP A 162 5.26 4.36 3.95
N ASP A 163 4.02 3.98 3.61
CA ASP A 163 2.84 4.84 3.64
C ASP A 163 1.67 4.14 4.33
N PRO A 164 1.15 4.68 5.45
CA PRO A 164 -0.03 4.12 6.13
C PRO A 164 -1.24 3.94 5.20
N TRP A 165 -1.41 4.79 4.18
CA TRP A 165 -2.52 4.66 3.24
C TRP A 165 -2.40 3.44 2.32
N GLN A 166 -1.18 3.02 1.98
CA GLN A 166 -0.94 1.79 1.23
C GLN A 166 -1.33 0.59 2.09
N GLN A 167 -0.90 0.57 3.36
CA GLN A 167 -1.29 -0.48 4.31
C GLN A 167 -2.80 -0.58 4.51
N TYR A 168 -3.50 0.57 4.64
CA TYR A 168 -4.96 0.59 4.72
C TYR A 168 -5.61 0.05 3.44
N SER A 169 -5.10 0.43 2.27
CA SER A 169 -5.61 -0.05 0.98
C SER A 169 -5.44 -1.56 0.83
N PHE A 170 -4.33 -2.12 1.32
CA PHE A 170 -4.11 -3.56 1.38
C PHE A 170 -5.12 -4.28 2.27
N TRP A 171 -5.41 -3.75 3.47
CA TRP A 171 -6.44 -4.34 4.34
C TRP A 171 -7.85 -4.28 3.74
N VAL A 172 -8.18 -3.22 3.01
CA VAL A 172 -9.45 -3.11 2.29
C VAL A 172 -9.54 -4.21 1.22
N SER A 173 -8.50 -4.40 0.40
CA SER A 173 -8.47 -5.48 -0.58
C SER A 173 -8.61 -6.87 0.02
N GLN A 174 -7.92 -7.15 1.13
CA GLN A 174 -8.09 -8.43 1.85
C GLN A 174 -9.54 -8.62 2.31
N ALA A 175 -10.18 -7.58 2.81
CA ALA A 175 -11.56 -7.66 3.26
C ALA A 175 -12.55 -7.84 2.11
N ILE A 176 -12.24 -7.34 0.90
CA ILE A 176 -13.03 -7.61 -0.32
C ILE A 176 -12.85 -9.07 -0.73
N ALA A 177 -11.59 -9.55 -0.79
CA ALA A 177 -11.28 -10.92 -1.19
C ALA A 177 -11.89 -11.98 -0.26
N LEU A 178 -12.13 -11.68 1.02
CA LEU A 178 -12.81 -12.59 1.95
C LEU A 178 -14.34 -12.66 1.77
N ARG A 179 -14.93 -11.78 0.96
CA ARG A 179 -16.38 -11.76 0.69
C ARG A 179 -16.77 -12.56 -0.55
N GLY A 180 -15.82 -12.92 -1.42
CA GLY A 180 -16.02 -13.72 -2.64
C GLY A 180 -15.37 -15.09 -2.53
#